data_AF-A0AA51NDJ7-F1
#
_entry.id   AF-A0AA51NDJ7-F1
#
_cell.length_a   1.000
_cell.length_b   1.000
_cell.length_c   1.000
_cell.angle_alpha   90.00
_cell.angle_beta   90.00
_cell.angle_gamma   90.00
#
_symmetry.space_group_name_H-M   'P 1'
#
loop_
_entity.id
_entity.type
_entity.pdbx_description
1 polymer ?
#
loop_
_entity_poly.entity_id
_entity_poly.type
_entity_poly.pdbx_seq_one_letter_code
_entity_poly.pdbx_strand_id
1 'polypeptide(L)'
;MTHTYQITGMTCGSCETKVKSALKNVNNVSAVEVSKDNNSATVTMAKHIDLSVFQNALDKKYQISAIDHNEVIEQSKSWFNTYKPVLLIFLYIFSVTALLELIAESIDLSRWMRHFMAGFFLTFSFFKMLNLKGFKDSYLMYDIIARKFPLWGYIYAFTELILGIAFLVNFSPIIINSVTFVVMSVSIIGVLQTVLNKKTIKCACLGDVFNLPMSTVTIIEDGLMIIMSLGMLAMALN
;
A
#
# COMPACT_ATOMS: atom_id res chain seq x y z
N MET A 1 3.77 -13.99 20.15
CA MET A 1 3.58 -12.54 20.36
C MET A 1 2.91 -12.32 21.71
N THR A 2 3.21 -11.22 22.37
CA THR A 2 2.70 -10.91 23.72
C THR A 2 2.02 -9.54 23.69
N HIS A 3 0.78 -9.47 24.16
CA HIS A 3 -0.04 -8.26 24.17
C HIS A 3 -0.61 -8.01 25.55
N THR A 4 -0.77 -6.73 25.90
CA THR A 4 -1.35 -6.31 27.18
C THR A 4 -2.68 -5.62 26.94
N TYR A 5 -3.71 -6.11 27.61
CA TYR A 5 -5.09 -5.64 27.52
C TYR A 5 -5.55 -5.09 28.89
N GLN A 6 -6.46 -4.12 28.86
CA GLN A 6 -7.15 -3.60 30.01
C GLN A 6 -8.42 -4.42 30.23
N ILE A 7 -8.69 -4.77 31.47
CA ILE A 7 -9.88 -5.52 31.86
C ILE A 7 -10.63 -4.76 32.94
N THR A 8 -11.84 -4.31 32.61
CA THR A 8 -12.74 -3.68 33.57
C THR A 8 -13.69 -4.71 34.18
N GLY A 9 -14.18 -4.43 35.39
CA GLY A 9 -15.09 -5.33 36.14
C GLY A 9 -14.40 -6.29 37.12
N MET A 10 -13.06 -6.32 37.19
CA MET A 10 -12.34 -7.08 38.22
C MET A 10 -12.33 -6.31 39.55
N THR A 11 -13.07 -6.80 40.54
CA THR A 11 -13.14 -6.16 41.88
C THR A 11 -12.48 -6.98 42.98
N CYS A 12 -12.07 -8.21 42.68
CA CYS A 12 -11.68 -9.21 43.67
C CYS A 12 -10.57 -10.14 43.17
N GLY A 13 -9.81 -10.78 44.08
CA GLY A 13 -8.77 -11.75 43.69
C GLY A 13 -9.33 -12.98 42.97
N SER A 14 -10.55 -13.41 43.32
CA SER A 14 -11.23 -14.49 42.59
C SER A 14 -11.71 -14.07 41.19
N CYS A 15 -11.84 -12.77 40.93
CA CYS A 15 -12.17 -12.20 39.63
C CYS A 15 -10.96 -12.38 38.70
N GLU A 16 -9.75 -12.10 39.19
CA GLU A 16 -8.48 -12.30 38.49
C GLU A 16 -8.29 -13.76 38.06
N THR A 17 -8.47 -14.72 38.98
CA THR A 17 -8.32 -16.16 38.67
C THR A 17 -9.32 -16.64 37.62
N LYS A 18 -10.55 -16.12 37.63
CA LYS A 18 -11.58 -16.45 36.64
C LYS A 18 -11.21 -15.92 35.27
N VAL A 19 -10.80 -14.65 35.19
CA VAL A 19 -10.36 -14.02 33.93
C VAL A 19 -9.13 -14.73 33.37
N LYS A 20 -8.14 -15.05 34.22
CA LYS A 20 -6.94 -15.80 33.83
C LYS A 20 -7.28 -17.17 33.24
N SER A 21 -8.18 -17.91 33.89
CA SER A 21 -8.61 -19.23 33.41
C SER A 21 -9.36 -19.15 32.08
N ALA A 22 -10.25 -18.18 31.94
CA ALA A 22 -11.03 -17.98 30.72
C ALA A 22 -10.13 -17.67 29.51
N LEU A 23 -9.19 -16.73 29.66
CA LEU A 23 -8.26 -16.35 28.59
C LEU A 23 -7.28 -17.49 28.26
N LYS A 24 -6.86 -18.29 29.24
CA LYS A 24 -5.96 -19.43 29.01
C LYS A 24 -6.61 -20.56 28.19
N ASN A 25 -7.94 -20.69 28.28
CA ASN A 25 -8.70 -21.70 27.53
C ASN A 25 -8.96 -21.30 26.07
N VAL A 26 -8.59 -20.09 25.65
CA VAL A 26 -8.70 -19.66 24.25
C VAL A 26 -7.64 -20.37 23.41
N ASN A 27 -8.05 -20.94 22.28
CA ASN A 27 -7.16 -21.65 21.37
C ASN A 27 -6.00 -20.75 20.91
N ASN A 28 -4.78 -21.30 20.87
CA ASN A 28 -3.53 -20.62 20.49
C ASN A 28 -2.96 -19.64 21.52
N VAL A 29 -3.50 -19.60 22.74
CA VAL A 29 -2.90 -18.90 23.88
C VAL A 29 -1.88 -19.83 24.56
N SER A 30 -0.65 -19.34 24.75
CA SER A 30 0.45 -20.07 25.37
C SER A 30 0.64 -19.69 26.85
N ALA A 31 0.44 -18.42 27.21
CA ALA A 31 0.53 -17.96 28.60
C ALA A 31 -0.40 -16.76 28.84
N VAL A 32 -0.88 -16.63 30.08
CA VAL A 32 -1.73 -15.52 30.53
C VAL A 32 -1.29 -15.09 31.92
N GLU A 33 -1.04 -13.80 32.08
CA GLU A 33 -0.87 -13.13 33.37
C GLU A 33 -1.96 -12.09 33.52
N VAL A 34 -2.62 -12.04 34.67
CA VAL A 34 -3.67 -11.07 34.96
C VAL A 34 -3.30 -10.39 36.26
N SER A 35 -3.47 -9.08 36.32
CA SER A 35 -3.25 -8.28 37.51
C SER A 35 -4.55 -7.56 37.84
N LYS A 36 -5.12 -7.88 39.00
CA LYS A 36 -6.23 -7.10 39.56
C LYS A 36 -5.79 -5.68 39.87
N ASP A 37 -4.61 -5.49 40.46
CA ASP A 37 -4.16 -4.17 40.93
C ASP A 37 -4.03 -3.16 39.77
N ASN A 38 -3.62 -3.65 38.59
CA ASN A 38 -3.46 -2.83 37.39
C ASN A 38 -4.65 -2.92 36.42
N ASN A 39 -5.71 -3.67 36.77
CA ASN A 39 -6.83 -3.98 35.89
C ASN A 39 -6.37 -4.41 34.47
N SER A 40 -5.37 -5.29 34.38
CA SER A 40 -4.71 -5.63 33.12
C SER A 40 -4.53 -7.14 32.95
N ALA A 41 -4.47 -7.60 31.70
CA ALA A 41 -4.09 -8.95 31.34
C ALA A 41 -3.05 -8.96 30.21
N THR A 42 -1.94 -9.66 30.44
CA THR A 42 -0.89 -9.91 29.47
C THR A 42 -1.07 -11.31 28.90
N VAL A 43 -1.32 -11.41 27.60
CA VAL A 43 -1.57 -12.67 26.89
C VAL A 43 -0.46 -12.93 25.90
N THR A 44 0.16 -14.11 26.00
CA THR A 44 1.12 -14.63 25.01
C THR A 44 0.43 -15.64 24.13
N MET A 45 0.46 -15.40 22.82
CA MET A 45 -0.23 -16.22 21.80
C MET A 45 0.73 -16.60 20.66
N ALA A 46 0.51 -17.78 20.07
CA ALA A 46 1.32 -18.30 18.97
C ALA A 46 0.98 -17.62 17.63
N LYS A 47 -0.29 -17.24 17.45
CA LYS A 47 -0.82 -16.48 16.31
C LYS A 47 -1.74 -15.39 16.84
N HIS A 48 -1.90 -14.30 16.09
CA HIS A 48 -2.84 -13.23 16.44
C HIS A 48 -4.27 -13.77 16.58
N ILE A 49 -4.97 -13.32 17.63
CA ILE A 49 -6.35 -13.67 18.00
C ILE A 49 -7.11 -12.35 18.15
N ASP A 50 -8.24 -12.21 17.46
CA ASP A 50 -9.07 -11.00 17.52
C ASP A 50 -9.60 -10.75 18.95
N LEU A 51 -9.67 -9.48 19.34
CA LEU A 51 -10.21 -9.04 20.63
C LEU A 51 -11.63 -9.56 20.91
N SER A 52 -12.44 -9.73 19.85
CA SER A 52 -13.80 -10.27 19.96
C SER A 52 -13.83 -11.70 20.50
N VAL A 53 -12.83 -12.52 20.17
CA VAL A 53 -12.70 -13.89 20.69
C VAL A 53 -12.39 -13.87 22.18
N PHE A 54 -11.51 -12.96 22.62
CA PHE A 54 -11.24 -12.78 24.05
C PHE A 54 -12.47 -12.25 24.80
N GLN A 55 -13.19 -11.28 24.23
CA GLN A 55 -14.41 -10.76 24.84
C GLN A 55 -15.51 -11.83 24.96
N ASN A 56 -15.63 -12.73 23.98
CA ASN A 56 -16.58 -13.84 24.01
C ASN A 56 -16.20 -14.95 25.01
N ALA A 57 -14.91 -15.10 25.31
CA ALA A 57 -14.44 -16.05 26.32
C ALA A 57 -14.69 -15.55 27.75
N LEU A 58 -14.90 -14.24 27.93
CA LEU A 58 -15.16 -13.61 29.21
C LEU A 58 -16.67 -13.51 29.50
N ASP A 59 -17.00 -13.50 30.79
CA ASP A 59 -18.36 -13.22 31.26
C ASP A 59 -18.76 -11.76 30.91
N LYS A 60 -20.04 -11.52 30.65
CA LYS A 60 -20.58 -10.20 30.23
C LYS A 60 -20.30 -9.07 31.23
N LYS A 61 -19.99 -9.40 32.48
CA LYS A 61 -19.59 -8.43 33.52
C LYS A 61 -18.15 -7.92 33.37
N TYR A 62 -17.33 -8.55 32.54
CA TYR A 62 -15.97 -8.12 32.25
C TYR A 62 -15.88 -7.55 30.84
N GLN A 63 -15.13 -6.47 30.70
CA GLN A 63 -14.87 -5.84 29.41
C GLN A 63 -13.36 -5.83 29.17
N ILE A 64 -12.95 -6.29 28.00
CA ILE A 64 -11.54 -6.29 27.58
C ILE A 64 -11.32 -5.25 26.48
N SER A 65 -10.34 -4.38 26.68
CA SER A 65 -9.86 -3.39 25.70
C SER A 65 -8.34 -3.46 25.61
N ALA A 66 -7.72 -2.94 24.55
CA ALA A 66 -6.27 -2.90 24.45
C ALA A 66 -5.70 -1.62 25.09
N ILE A 67 -4.59 -1.73 25.85
CA ILE A 67 -4.02 -0.62 26.65
C ILE A 67 -3.22 0.36 25.75
N ASP A 68 -2.51 -0.16 24.76
CA ASP A 68 -1.63 0.63 23.88
C ASP A 68 -1.81 0.31 22.38
N HIS A 69 -2.88 -0.41 22.03
CA HIS A 69 -3.21 -0.70 20.64
C HIS A 69 -4.69 -0.43 20.39
N ASN A 70 -5.00 0.69 19.73
CA ASN A 70 -6.32 0.89 19.14
C ASN A 70 -6.55 -0.10 17.98
N GLU A 71 -6.79 -1.38 18.27
CA GLU A 71 -7.21 -2.37 17.26
C GLU A 71 -8.50 -1.92 16.56
N VAL A 72 -9.36 -1.16 17.26
CA VAL A 72 -10.61 -0.62 16.70
C VAL A 72 -10.36 0.47 15.64
N ILE A 73 -9.19 1.11 15.60
CA ILE A 73 -8.87 2.14 14.59
C ILE A 73 -8.08 1.57 13.41
N GLU A 74 -7.35 0.47 13.58
CA GLU A 74 -6.55 -0.12 12.50
C GLU A 74 -7.37 -0.92 11.48
N GLN A 75 -8.49 -1.52 11.90
CA GLN A 75 -9.34 -2.32 11.02
C GLN A 75 -10.40 -1.49 10.26
N SER A 76 -10.56 -0.22 10.60
CA SER A 76 -11.50 0.70 9.93
C SER A 76 -10.84 1.89 9.23
N LYS A 77 -9.53 1.82 8.91
CA LYS A 77 -9.07 2.59 7.74
C LYS A 77 -9.73 1.96 6.54
N SER A 78 -10.95 2.44 6.23
CA SER A 78 -11.67 2.17 5.00
C SER A 78 -10.64 2.22 3.87
N TRP A 79 -10.61 1.18 3.03
CA TRP A 79 -9.73 1.11 1.87
C TRP A 79 -9.65 2.47 1.15
N PHE A 80 -10.80 3.16 1.05
CA PHE A 80 -10.91 4.52 0.52
C PHE A 80 -10.06 5.56 1.26
N ASN A 81 -10.03 5.57 2.59
CA ASN A 81 -9.23 6.54 3.36
C ASN A 81 -7.72 6.30 3.21
N THR A 82 -7.31 5.05 3.04
CA THR A 82 -5.90 4.71 2.78
C THR A 82 -5.51 5.12 1.36
N TYR A 83 -6.27 4.76 0.33
CA TYR A 83 -5.91 5.04 -1.07
C TYR A 83 -6.45 6.35 -1.62
N LYS A 84 -7.12 7.18 -0.79
CA LYS A 84 -7.66 8.49 -1.16
C LYS A 84 -6.67 9.35 -1.95
N PRO A 85 -5.38 9.48 -1.56
CA PRO A 85 -4.44 10.31 -2.32
C PRO A 85 -4.24 9.82 -3.76
N VAL A 86 -4.07 8.50 -3.95
CA VAL A 86 -3.86 7.89 -5.28
C VAL A 86 -5.12 8.00 -6.14
N LEU A 87 -6.28 7.74 -5.55
CA LEU A 87 -7.57 7.86 -6.26
C LEU A 87 -7.82 9.30 -6.71
N LEU A 88 -7.49 10.29 -5.87
CA LEU A 88 -7.58 11.70 -6.23
C LEU A 88 -6.62 12.04 -7.37
N ILE A 89 -5.36 11.59 -7.31
CA ILE A 89 -4.40 11.80 -8.41
C ILE A 89 -4.94 11.23 -9.72
N PHE A 90 -5.42 9.98 -9.70
CA PHE A 90 -6.00 9.35 -10.87
C PHE A 90 -7.18 10.15 -11.43
N LEU A 91 -8.12 10.56 -10.56
CA LEU A 91 -9.30 11.33 -10.97
C LEU A 91 -8.91 12.69 -11.57
N TYR A 92 -7.97 13.41 -10.96
CA TYR A 92 -7.50 14.69 -11.49
C TYR A 92 -6.83 14.54 -12.86
N ILE A 93 -5.93 13.56 -13.01
CA ILE A 93 -5.26 13.30 -14.30
C ILE A 93 -6.29 12.91 -15.36
N PHE A 94 -7.17 11.95 -15.04
CA PHE A 94 -8.22 11.50 -15.95
C PHE A 94 -9.13 12.64 -16.40
N SER A 95 -9.62 13.47 -15.47
CA SER A 95 -10.50 14.59 -15.79
C SER A 95 -9.79 15.64 -16.65
N VAL A 96 -8.56 16.01 -16.33
CA VAL A 96 -7.81 17.00 -17.10
C VAL A 96 -7.54 16.49 -18.52
N THR A 97 -7.09 15.25 -18.67
CA THR A 97 -6.77 14.72 -20.00
C THR A 97 -8.02 14.47 -20.83
N ALA A 98 -9.11 14.03 -20.22
CA ALA A 98 -10.41 13.92 -20.89
C ALA A 98 -10.92 15.28 -21.37
N LEU A 99 -10.83 16.33 -20.54
CA LEU A 99 -11.22 17.68 -20.93
C LEU A 99 -10.35 18.22 -22.07
N LEU A 100 -9.04 17.96 -22.05
CA LEU A 100 -8.14 18.34 -23.15
C LEU A 100 -8.53 17.67 -24.48
N GLU A 101 -9.00 16.43 -24.43
CA GLU A 101 -9.44 15.72 -25.64
C GLU A 101 -10.82 16.20 -26.12
N LEU A 102 -11.70 16.62 -25.20
CA LEU A 102 -13.02 17.16 -25.55
C LEU A 102 -12.96 18.54 -26.22
N ILE A 103 -11.93 19.34 -25.95
CA ILE A 103 -11.71 20.64 -26.61
C ILE A 103 -10.87 20.54 -27.88
N ALA A 104 -10.31 19.35 -28.19
CA ALA A 104 -9.53 19.13 -29.39
C ALA A 104 -10.45 19.00 -30.63
N GLU A 105 -9.91 19.30 -31.81
CA GLU A 105 -10.67 19.28 -33.07
C GLU A 105 -11.20 17.88 -33.46
N SER A 106 -10.52 16.83 -33.00
CA SER A 106 -10.88 15.42 -33.23
C SER A 106 -10.57 14.62 -31.99
N ILE A 107 -11.32 13.55 -31.71
CA ILE A 107 -11.02 12.65 -30.60
C ILE A 107 -10.00 11.60 -31.09
N ASP A 108 -8.82 11.64 -30.50
CA ASP A 108 -7.72 10.70 -30.70
C ASP A 108 -7.39 10.01 -29.38
N LEU A 109 -7.71 8.71 -29.32
CA LEU A 109 -7.47 7.90 -28.13
C LEU A 109 -5.97 7.76 -27.81
N SER A 110 -5.09 7.72 -28.82
CA SER A 110 -3.64 7.65 -28.61
C SER A 110 -3.10 8.94 -28.01
N ARG A 111 -3.62 10.10 -28.44
CA ARG A 111 -3.30 11.38 -27.82
C ARG A 111 -3.77 11.45 -26.37
N TRP A 112 -5.01 11.03 -26.09
CA TRP A 112 -5.54 11.01 -24.73
C TRP A 112 -4.70 10.12 -23.81
N MET A 113 -4.40 8.89 -24.26
CA MET A 113 -3.57 7.94 -23.52
C MET A 113 -2.17 8.49 -23.25
N ARG A 114 -1.55 9.14 -24.24
CA ARG A 114 -0.25 9.80 -24.10
C ARG A 114 -0.27 10.86 -22.99
N HIS A 115 -1.26 11.75 -22.99
CA HIS A 115 -1.38 12.80 -21.97
C HIS A 115 -1.67 12.22 -20.59
N PHE A 116 -2.48 11.15 -20.51
CA PHE A 116 -2.73 10.45 -19.26
C PHE A 116 -1.44 9.84 -18.70
N MET A 117 -0.67 9.12 -19.51
CA MET A 117 0.61 8.53 -19.09
C MET A 117 1.63 9.60 -18.70
N ALA A 118 1.68 10.72 -19.43
CA ALA A 118 2.54 11.86 -19.09
C ALA A 118 2.21 12.41 -17.70
N GLY A 119 0.93 12.71 -17.43
CA GLY A 119 0.48 13.21 -16.14
C GLY A 119 0.80 12.24 -15.00
N PHE A 120 0.66 10.94 -15.27
CA PHE A 120 0.97 9.89 -14.32
C PHE A 120 2.46 9.84 -13.97
N PHE A 121 3.33 9.69 -14.97
CA PHE A 121 4.79 9.65 -14.76
C PHE A 121 5.33 10.91 -14.09
N LEU A 122 4.88 12.10 -14.51
CA LEU A 122 5.31 13.36 -13.92
C LEU A 122 4.89 13.46 -12.44
N THR A 123 3.67 13.07 -12.12
CA THR A 123 3.14 13.14 -10.74
C THR A 123 3.85 12.15 -9.82
N PHE A 124 4.01 10.90 -10.24
CA PHE A 124 4.67 9.88 -9.42
C PHE A 124 6.19 10.13 -9.28
N SER A 125 6.84 10.64 -10.33
CA SER A 125 8.23 11.07 -10.25
C SER A 125 8.41 12.24 -9.27
N PHE A 126 7.50 13.21 -9.26
CA PHE A 126 7.51 14.31 -8.28
C PHE A 126 7.47 13.79 -6.84
N PHE A 127 6.57 12.87 -6.51
CA PHE A 127 6.50 12.31 -5.15
C PHE A 127 7.79 11.57 -4.75
N LYS A 128 8.45 10.89 -5.70
CA LYS A 128 9.75 10.25 -5.48
C LYS A 128 10.84 11.27 -5.19
N MET A 129 10.81 12.42 -5.84
CA MET A 129 11.80 13.49 -5.63
C MET A 129 11.67 14.16 -4.26
N LEU A 130 10.47 14.18 -3.65
CA LEU A 130 10.27 14.73 -2.31
C LEU A 130 11.13 14.02 -1.24
N ASN A 131 11.33 12.71 -1.39
CA ASN A 131 12.22 11.93 -0.53
C ASN A 131 12.96 10.88 -1.34
N LEU A 132 13.91 11.33 -2.16
CA LEU A 132 14.62 10.46 -3.09
C LEU A 132 15.42 9.34 -2.40
N LYS A 133 15.97 9.61 -1.22
CA LYS A 133 16.69 8.61 -0.42
C LYS A 133 15.73 7.54 0.12
N GLY A 134 14.62 7.95 0.71
CA GLY A 134 13.61 7.03 1.22
C GLY A 134 12.93 6.21 0.12
N PHE A 135 12.66 6.84 -1.03
CA PHE A 135 12.22 6.14 -2.24
C PHE A 135 13.20 5.03 -2.61
N LYS A 136 14.49 5.37 -2.76
CA LYS A 136 15.54 4.41 -3.11
C LYS A 136 15.57 3.26 -2.10
N ASP A 137 15.64 3.55 -0.80
CA ASP A 137 15.70 2.53 0.24
C ASP A 137 14.47 1.60 0.22
N SER A 138 13.28 2.13 -0.01
CA SER A 138 12.04 1.35 -0.15
C SER A 138 12.00 0.54 -1.46
N TYR A 139 12.45 1.12 -2.57
CA TYR A 139 12.45 0.50 -3.90
C TYR A 139 13.39 -0.71 -3.98
N LEU A 140 14.53 -0.67 -3.27
CA LEU A 140 15.48 -1.80 -3.16
C LEU A 140 14.85 -3.08 -2.59
N MET A 141 13.79 -2.94 -1.79
CA MET A 141 13.20 -4.06 -1.07
C MET A 141 12.39 -4.99 -1.97
N TYR A 142 11.97 -4.52 -3.14
CA TYR A 142 11.08 -5.27 -4.04
C TYR A 142 11.49 -5.24 -5.51
N ASP A 143 12.14 -4.18 -6.01
CA ASP A 143 12.54 -4.13 -7.41
C ASP A 143 13.71 -5.07 -7.70
N ILE A 144 13.58 -5.83 -8.79
CA ILE A 144 14.52 -6.91 -9.14
C ILE A 144 15.88 -6.34 -9.53
N ILE A 145 15.89 -5.19 -10.23
CA ILE A 145 17.12 -4.54 -10.69
C ILE A 145 17.75 -3.80 -9.52
N ALA A 146 16.98 -3.00 -8.78
CA ALA A 146 17.46 -2.18 -7.67
C ALA A 146 18.10 -3.03 -6.58
N ARG A 147 17.52 -4.21 -6.28
CA ARG A 147 18.09 -5.15 -5.31
C ARG A 147 19.52 -5.60 -5.67
N LYS A 148 19.85 -5.69 -6.97
CA LYS A 148 21.20 -6.03 -7.44
C LYS A 148 22.08 -4.80 -7.65
N PHE A 149 21.49 -3.70 -8.11
CA PHE A 149 22.19 -2.45 -8.42
C PHE A 149 21.52 -1.27 -7.70
N PRO A 150 21.97 -0.91 -6.49
CA PRO A 150 21.25 0.05 -5.67
C PRO A 150 21.16 1.48 -6.22
N LEU A 151 22.05 1.84 -7.14
CA LEU A 151 22.01 3.12 -7.84
C LEU A 151 20.83 3.19 -8.82
N TRP A 152 20.29 2.04 -9.25
CA TRP A 152 19.09 1.97 -10.09
C TRP A 152 17.90 2.68 -9.45
N GLY A 153 17.74 2.63 -8.13
CA GLY A 153 16.65 3.34 -7.47
C GLY A 153 16.68 4.83 -7.74
N TYR A 154 17.85 5.47 -7.74
CA TYR A 154 17.97 6.87 -8.13
C TYR A 154 17.68 7.08 -9.61
N ILE A 155 18.29 6.27 -10.47
CA ILE A 155 18.13 6.36 -11.94
C ILE A 155 16.65 6.22 -12.32
N TYR A 156 15.94 5.27 -11.72
CA TYR A 156 14.54 4.99 -12.02
C TYR A 156 13.62 6.18 -11.73
N ALA A 157 13.84 6.93 -10.65
CA ALA A 157 13.06 8.14 -10.35
C ALA A 157 13.20 9.20 -11.46
N PHE A 158 14.39 9.33 -12.05
CA PHE A 158 14.64 10.21 -13.19
C PHE A 158 14.15 9.60 -14.51
N THR A 159 14.20 8.28 -14.67
CA THR A 159 13.62 7.58 -15.83
C THR A 159 12.13 7.92 -15.96
N GLU A 160 11.37 7.88 -14.87
CA GLU A 160 9.97 8.27 -14.88
C GLU A 160 9.76 9.75 -15.22
N LEU A 161 10.60 10.66 -14.72
CA LEU A 161 10.53 12.07 -15.11
C LEU A 161 10.72 12.22 -16.63
N ILE A 162 11.75 11.58 -17.17
CA ILE A 162 12.10 11.63 -18.59
C ILE A 162 10.97 11.04 -19.44
N LEU A 163 10.41 9.89 -19.04
CA LEU A 163 9.25 9.29 -19.72
C LEU A 163 8.04 10.23 -19.69
N GLY A 164 7.74 10.84 -18.55
CA GLY A 164 6.64 11.79 -18.41
C GLY A 164 6.78 13.00 -19.34
N ILE A 165 7.97 13.58 -19.42
CA ILE A 165 8.28 14.68 -20.35
C ILE A 165 8.18 14.20 -21.80
N ALA A 166 8.74 13.04 -22.11
CA ALA A 166 8.76 12.49 -23.47
C ALA A 166 7.36 12.18 -24.00
N PHE A 167 6.47 11.62 -23.16
CA PHE A 167 5.06 11.48 -23.50
C PHE A 167 4.39 12.85 -23.69
N LEU A 168 4.65 13.83 -22.81
CA LEU A 168 4.02 15.15 -22.92
C LEU A 168 4.34 15.86 -24.24
N VAL A 169 5.60 15.83 -24.67
CA VAL A 169 6.06 16.47 -25.92
C VAL A 169 5.90 15.59 -27.16
N ASN A 170 5.34 14.39 -27.02
CA ASN A 170 5.20 13.41 -28.11
C ASN A 170 6.53 13.04 -28.78
N PHE A 171 7.60 12.89 -28.00
CA PHE A 171 8.91 12.52 -28.52
C PHE A 171 8.90 11.06 -28.97
N SER A 172 9.16 10.80 -30.26
CA SER A 172 9.27 9.46 -30.86
C SER A 172 8.38 8.37 -30.22
N PRO A 173 7.07 8.35 -30.53
CA PRO A 173 6.09 7.51 -29.83
C PRO A 173 6.43 6.02 -29.83
N ILE A 174 7.01 5.50 -30.92
CA ILE A 174 7.39 4.08 -31.02
C ILE A 174 8.49 3.75 -29.99
N ILE A 175 9.52 4.60 -29.89
CA ILE A 175 10.64 4.37 -28.98
C ILE A 175 10.16 4.50 -27.53
N ILE A 176 9.43 5.56 -27.21
CA ILE A 176 8.99 5.83 -25.83
C ILE A 176 8.01 4.78 -25.33
N ASN A 177 7.04 4.36 -26.16
CA ASN A 177 6.14 3.28 -25.77
C ASN A 177 6.88 1.95 -25.60
N SER A 178 7.85 1.64 -26.48
CA SER A 178 8.66 0.42 -26.36
C SER A 178 9.50 0.39 -25.08
N VAL A 179 10.18 1.50 -24.77
CA VAL A 179 10.96 1.65 -23.53
C VAL A 179 10.05 1.54 -22.31
N THR A 180 8.91 2.23 -22.32
CA THR A 180 7.93 2.20 -21.23
C THR A 180 7.41 0.79 -20.99
N PHE A 181 7.03 0.07 -22.05
CA PHE A 181 6.57 -1.31 -21.96
C PHE A 181 7.59 -2.20 -21.26
N VAL A 182 8.87 -2.11 -21.66
CA VAL A 182 9.94 -2.91 -21.06
C VAL A 182 10.17 -2.54 -19.60
N VAL A 183 10.31 -1.25 -19.29
CA VAL A 183 10.61 -0.77 -17.93
C VAL A 183 9.48 -1.13 -16.96
N MET A 184 8.22 -0.89 -17.35
CA MET A 184 7.06 -1.21 -16.52
C MET A 184 6.89 -2.73 -16.36
N SER A 185 7.11 -3.51 -17.42
CA SER A 185 7.05 -4.98 -17.34
C SER A 185 8.10 -5.58 -16.41
N VAL A 186 9.28 -4.97 -16.30
CA VAL A 186 10.27 -5.44 -15.32
C VAL A 186 9.88 -5.03 -13.90
N SER A 187 9.41 -3.79 -13.71
CA SER A 187 8.99 -3.26 -12.41
C SER A 187 7.85 -4.07 -11.78
N ILE A 188 6.82 -4.40 -12.58
CA ILE A 188 5.62 -5.10 -12.09
C ILE A 188 5.93 -6.50 -11.55
N ILE A 189 6.98 -7.17 -12.05
CA ILE A 189 7.36 -8.50 -11.55
C ILE A 189 7.79 -8.42 -10.07
N GLY A 190 8.55 -7.38 -9.69
CA GLY A 190 8.96 -7.15 -8.31
C GLY A 190 7.77 -6.83 -7.38
N VAL A 191 6.84 -6.02 -7.89
CA VAL A 191 5.60 -5.67 -7.19
C VAL A 191 4.71 -6.89 -6.98
N LEU A 192 4.45 -7.68 -8.04
CA LEU A 192 3.66 -8.90 -7.99
C LEU A 192 4.22 -9.89 -6.97
N GLN A 193 5.53 -10.15 -7.00
CA GLN A 193 6.18 -11.03 -6.04
C GLN A 193 5.99 -10.55 -4.60
N THR A 194 6.04 -9.24 -4.36
CA THR A 194 5.92 -8.68 -3.01
C THR A 194 4.50 -8.75 -2.47
N VAL A 195 3.52 -8.39 -3.30
CA VAL A 195 2.09 -8.42 -2.93
C VAL A 195 1.62 -9.86 -2.71
N LEU A 196 1.98 -10.79 -3.61
CA LEU A 196 1.60 -12.21 -3.49
C LEU A 196 2.23 -12.87 -2.26
N ASN A 197 3.45 -12.47 -1.88
CA ASN A 197 4.12 -12.99 -0.68
C ASN A 197 3.64 -12.35 0.63
N LYS A 198 2.58 -11.52 0.61
CA LYS A 198 1.99 -10.81 1.77
C LYS A 198 3.03 -10.06 2.62
N LYS A 199 4.14 -9.61 2.01
CA LYS A 199 5.14 -8.84 2.72
C LYS A 199 4.64 -7.40 2.86
N THR A 200 4.48 -6.93 4.09
CA THR A 200 4.04 -5.55 4.39
C THR A 200 5.21 -4.59 4.24
N ILE A 201 5.51 -4.22 2.99
CA ILE A 201 6.53 -3.22 2.66
C ILE A 201 5.82 -1.91 2.31
N LYS A 202 6.36 -0.78 2.77
CA LYS A 202 5.87 0.55 2.40
C LYS A 202 6.02 0.74 0.88
N CYS A 203 5.02 1.36 0.24
CA CYS A 203 5.12 1.73 -1.17
C CYS A 203 6.18 2.82 -1.34
N ALA A 204 7.15 2.65 -2.23
CA ALA A 204 8.25 3.61 -2.32
C ALA A 204 7.80 4.98 -2.87
N CYS A 205 6.82 5.00 -3.78
CA CYS A 205 6.42 6.22 -4.51
C CYS A 205 5.65 7.21 -3.62
N LEU A 206 4.62 6.72 -2.93
CA LEU A 206 3.75 7.52 -2.06
C LEU A 206 3.84 7.10 -0.59
N GLY A 207 4.40 5.93 -0.28
CA GLY A 207 4.35 5.33 1.05
C GLY A 207 5.33 5.92 2.05
N ASP A 208 6.32 6.69 1.64
CA ASP A 208 7.12 7.48 2.58
C ASP A 208 6.44 8.78 3.01
N VAL A 209 5.68 9.42 2.10
CA VAL A 209 4.94 10.66 2.41
C VAL A 209 3.58 10.36 3.03
N PHE A 210 2.88 9.33 2.55
CA PHE A 210 1.50 8.99 2.93
C PHE A 210 1.37 7.66 3.70
N ASN A 211 2.47 6.97 4.02
CA ASN A 211 2.46 5.68 4.75
C ASN A 211 1.55 4.61 4.12
N LEU A 212 1.46 4.58 2.78
CA LEU A 212 0.69 3.60 2.04
C LEU A 212 1.47 2.27 1.92
N PRO A 213 0.85 1.12 2.27
CA PRO A 213 1.43 -0.18 1.98
C PRO A 213 1.43 -0.43 0.47
N MET A 214 2.41 -1.19 -0.04
CA MET A 214 2.29 -1.76 -1.38
C MET A 214 1.03 -2.62 -1.48
N SER A 215 0.30 -2.47 -2.59
CA SER A 215 -1.08 -2.93 -2.69
C SER A 215 -1.43 -3.36 -4.12
N THR A 216 -2.59 -3.99 -4.26
CA THR A 216 -3.23 -4.29 -5.55
C THR A 216 -3.43 -3.04 -6.41
N VAL A 217 -3.55 -1.86 -5.80
CA VAL A 217 -3.64 -0.58 -6.54
C VAL A 217 -2.40 -0.36 -7.42
N THR A 218 -1.20 -0.63 -6.91
CA THR A 218 0.05 -0.47 -7.68
C THR A 218 0.14 -1.45 -8.83
N ILE A 219 -0.38 -2.68 -8.67
CA ILE A 219 -0.44 -3.66 -9.76
C ILE A 219 -1.39 -3.18 -10.88
N ILE A 220 -2.53 -2.59 -10.51
CA ILE A 220 -3.49 -2.05 -11.48
C ILE A 220 -2.88 -0.85 -12.22
N GLU A 221 -2.20 0.03 -11.50
CA GLU A 221 -1.46 1.18 -12.04
C GLU A 221 -0.40 0.73 -13.06
N ASP A 222 0.54 -0.13 -12.67
CA ASP A 222 1.61 -0.60 -13.56
C ASP A 222 1.01 -1.37 -14.76
N GLY A 223 0.01 -2.22 -14.51
CA GLY A 223 -0.68 -2.99 -15.54
C GLY A 223 -1.39 -2.11 -16.57
N LEU A 224 -2.03 -1.04 -16.12
CA LEU A 224 -2.69 -0.06 -17.00
C LEU A 224 -1.66 0.64 -17.90
N MET A 225 -0.51 1.05 -17.35
CA MET A 225 0.56 1.69 -18.13
C MET A 225 1.14 0.73 -19.19
N ILE A 226 1.31 -0.55 -18.84
CA ILE A 226 1.74 -1.60 -19.77
C ILE A 226 0.73 -1.75 -20.92
N ILE A 227 -0.56 -1.88 -20.61
CA ILE A 227 -1.63 -2.05 -21.61
C ILE A 227 -1.70 -0.84 -22.55
N MET A 228 -1.66 0.38 -22.01
CA MET A 228 -1.68 1.60 -22.81
C MET A 228 -0.47 1.70 -23.74
N SER A 229 0.74 1.40 -23.23
CA SER A 229 1.96 1.42 -24.05
C SER A 229 1.90 0.41 -25.20
N LEU A 230 1.41 -0.81 -24.96
CA LEU A 230 1.21 -1.82 -25.99
C LEU A 230 0.13 -1.41 -27.00
N GLY A 231 -1.00 -0.87 -26.53
CA GLY A 231 -2.08 -0.40 -27.39
C GLY A 231 -1.60 0.69 -28.34
N MET A 232 -0.87 1.69 -27.81
CA MET A 232 -0.29 2.76 -28.61
C MET A 232 0.76 2.24 -29.61
N LEU A 233 1.55 1.22 -29.26
CA LEU A 233 2.46 0.56 -30.22
C LEU A 233 1.69 -0.12 -31.35
N ALA A 234 0.66 -0.87 -31.03
CA ALA A 234 -0.17 -1.56 -32.03
C ALA A 234 -0.83 -0.56 -32.99
N MET A 235 -1.32 0.57 -32.47
CA MET A 235 -1.89 1.64 -33.29
C MET A 235 -0.85 2.42 -34.10
N ALA A 236 0.39 2.52 -33.63
CA ALA A 236 1.46 3.21 -34.37
C ALA A 236 2.06 2.36 -35.51
N LEU A 237 1.91 1.04 -35.44
CA LEU A 237 2.46 0.08 -36.41
C LEU A 237 1.45 -0.37 -37.48
N ASN A 238 0.18 0.04 -37.36
CA ASN A 238 -0.92 -0.38 -38.22
C ASN A 238 -1.53 0.81 -38.96
#